data_AF-A0A8V1A632-F1
#
_entry.id   AF-A0A8V1A632-F1
#
_cell.length_a   1.000
_cell.length_b   1.000
_cell.length_c   1.000
_cell.angle_alpha   90.00
_cell.angle_beta   90.00
_cell.angle_gamma   90.00
#
_symmetry.space_group_name_H-M   'P 1'
#
loop_
_entity.id
_entity.type
_entity.pdbx_description
1 polymer ?
#
loop_
_entity_poly.entity_id
_entity_poly.type
_entity_poly.pdbx_seq_one_letter_code
_entity_poly.pdbx_strand_id
1 'polypeptide(L)'
;MPAYHSTLMDSDTKLVGNMALLPIRSQFKGPAPRETKDTDIIDEAIYYFKANVFFKNYEIKCNSKGQGEKEMYTLGITNFPIPGEPGFPLNAIYAKPTNKQEEEVMRAYLQQLRQETGLRLCEKVFDPQSDKPSKWWICFVKRQFMNKSLSGPGQ
;
A
#
# COMPACT_ATOMS: atom_id res chain seq x y z
N MET A 1 14.23 -18.34 3.51
CA MET A 1 14.56 -17.55 2.29
C MET A 1 14.68 -16.08 2.72
N PRO A 2 15.64 -15.31 2.17
CA PRO A 2 15.77 -13.88 2.45
C PRO A 2 14.59 -13.09 1.86
N ALA A 3 14.31 -11.90 2.40
CA ALA A 3 13.26 -11.00 1.90
C ALA A 3 13.66 -10.35 0.57
N TYR A 4 12.66 -10.08 -0.27
CA TYR A 4 12.86 -9.33 -1.53
C TYR A 4 12.93 -7.82 -1.23
N HIS A 5 13.87 -7.14 -1.90
CA HIS A 5 14.11 -5.71 -1.77
C HIS A 5 13.84 -5.02 -3.11
N SER A 6 13.38 -3.77 -3.07
CA SER A 6 13.11 -3.01 -4.29
C SER A 6 14.41 -2.69 -5.05
N THR A 7 14.33 -2.75 -6.37
CA THR A 7 15.43 -2.37 -7.27
C THR A 7 15.13 -1.09 -8.05
N LEU A 8 14.07 -0.36 -7.70
CA LEU A 8 13.56 0.79 -8.47
C LEU A 8 14.12 2.15 -8.01
N MET A 9 15.04 2.15 -7.05
CA MET A 9 15.63 3.40 -6.54
C MET A 9 16.78 3.84 -7.45
N ASP A 10 16.57 4.97 -8.14
CA ASP A 10 17.60 5.65 -8.95
C ASP A 10 18.32 6.74 -8.13
N SER A 11 19.51 7.17 -8.56
CA SER A 11 20.36 8.13 -7.81
C SER A 11 19.74 9.50 -7.59
N ASP A 12 18.79 9.89 -8.44
CA ASP A 12 18.04 11.14 -8.43
C ASP A 12 16.66 11.01 -7.76
N THR A 13 16.36 9.84 -7.18
CA THR A 13 15.10 9.59 -6.46
C THR A 13 14.95 10.56 -5.31
N LYS A 14 13.89 11.36 -5.35
CA LYS A 14 13.54 12.28 -4.26
C LYS A 14 13.06 11.51 -3.04
N LEU A 15 13.23 12.10 -1.87
CA LEU A 15 12.76 11.53 -0.61
C LEU A 15 11.65 12.39 0.01
N VAL A 16 10.80 11.73 0.79
CA VAL A 16 9.89 12.35 1.76
C VAL A 16 10.10 11.67 3.10
N GLY A 17 10.60 12.41 4.09
CA GLY A 17 11.26 11.82 5.26
C GLY A 17 12.43 10.94 4.83
N ASN A 18 12.42 9.69 5.27
CA ASN A 18 13.36 8.65 4.81
C ASN A 18 12.72 7.65 3.84
N MET A 19 11.59 7.99 3.21
CA MET A 19 10.92 7.17 2.20
C MET A 19 11.25 7.68 0.80
N ALA A 20 11.47 6.75 -0.14
CA ALA A 20 11.64 7.09 -1.54
C ALA A 20 10.31 7.54 -2.16
N LEU A 21 10.30 8.72 -2.79
CA LEU A 21 9.18 9.27 -3.54
C LEU A 21 9.22 8.72 -4.97
N LEU A 22 8.96 7.42 -5.09
CA LEU A 22 9.06 6.68 -6.35
C LEU A 22 7.92 7.06 -7.32
N PRO A 23 8.20 7.14 -8.63
CA PRO A 23 7.17 7.31 -9.65
C PRO A 23 6.16 6.16 -9.63
N ILE A 24 4.90 6.47 -9.94
CA ILE A 24 3.84 5.45 -10.14
C ILE A 24 2.96 5.80 -11.33
N ARG A 25 2.39 4.76 -11.94
CA ARG A 25 1.38 4.89 -12.99
C ARG A 25 0.00 4.98 -12.35
N SER A 26 -0.40 6.18 -11.95
CA SER A 26 -1.68 6.39 -11.26
C SER A 26 -2.55 7.45 -11.90
N GLN A 27 -3.87 7.23 -11.86
CA GLN A 27 -4.88 8.24 -12.18
C GLN A 27 -5.24 9.13 -10.97
N PHE A 28 -4.83 8.74 -9.76
CA PHE A 28 -5.10 9.48 -8.54
C PHE A 28 -4.15 10.67 -8.40
N LYS A 29 -4.69 11.79 -7.90
CA LYS A 29 -3.88 12.99 -7.62
C LYS A 29 -2.95 12.72 -6.44
N GLY A 30 -1.72 13.21 -6.53
CA GLY A 30 -0.76 13.18 -5.43
C GLY A 30 0.63 13.60 -5.89
N PRO A 31 1.61 13.59 -4.97
CA PRO A 31 2.96 14.10 -5.22
C PRO A 31 3.88 13.10 -5.93
N ALA A 32 3.44 11.85 -6.16
CA ALA A 32 4.26 10.88 -6.87
C ALA A 32 4.57 11.36 -8.29
N PRO A 33 5.83 11.27 -8.75
CA PRO A 33 6.15 11.50 -10.15
C PRO A 33 5.38 10.53 -11.06
N ARG A 34 5.21 10.91 -12.32
CA ARG A 34 4.60 10.02 -13.32
C ARG A 34 5.62 8.98 -13.76
N GLU A 35 5.27 7.72 -13.64
CA GLU A 35 6.05 6.63 -14.23
C GLU A 35 5.80 6.52 -15.74
N THR A 36 6.86 6.29 -16.52
CA THR A 36 6.80 6.07 -17.97
C THR A 36 7.04 4.61 -18.35
N LYS A 37 7.61 3.82 -17.44
CA LYS A 37 7.83 2.38 -17.59
C LYS A 37 6.53 1.59 -17.36
N ASP A 38 6.54 0.33 -17.79
CA ASP A 38 5.40 -0.59 -17.63
C ASP A 38 5.24 -1.15 -16.20
N THR A 39 6.24 -0.95 -15.34
CA THR A 39 6.29 -1.49 -13.98
C THR A 39 6.69 -0.39 -13.01
N ASP A 40 5.97 -0.30 -11.89
CA ASP A 40 6.29 0.61 -10.79
C ASP A 40 6.37 -0.12 -9.43
N ILE A 41 6.60 0.65 -8.36
CA ILE A 41 6.73 0.12 -7.00
C ILE A 41 5.48 -0.59 -6.51
N ILE A 42 4.29 -0.26 -7.03
CA ILE A 42 3.04 -0.90 -6.63
C ILE A 42 2.97 -2.29 -7.27
N ASP A 43 3.38 -2.42 -8.53
CA ASP A 43 3.48 -3.73 -9.19
C ASP A 43 4.49 -4.64 -8.47
N GLU A 44 5.66 -4.10 -8.11
CA GLU A 44 6.69 -4.82 -7.36
C GLU A 44 6.18 -5.24 -5.96
N ALA A 45 5.49 -4.35 -5.25
CA ALA A 45 4.91 -4.64 -3.95
C ALA A 45 3.83 -5.72 -4.03
N ILE A 46 2.93 -5.67 -5.01
CA ILE A 46 1.88 -6.70 -5.23
C ILE A 46 2.52 -8.03 -5.64
N TYR A 47 3.56 -8.01 -6.47
CA TYR A 47 4.27 -9.21 -6.91
C TYR A 47 4.94 -9.93 -5.73
N TYR A 48 5.66 -9.18 -4.89
CA TYR A 48 6.30 -9.75 -3.71
C TYR A 48 5.36 -9.96 -2.53
N PHE A 49 4.13 -9.42 -2.57
CA PHE A 49 3.17 -9.53 -1.47
C PHE A 49 2.98 -10.99 -1.05
N LYS A 50 2.73 -11.92 -1.97
CA LYS A 50 2.51 -13.34 -1.60
C LYS A 50 3.74 -14.00 -0.95
N ALA A 51 4.94 -13.55 -1.30
CA ALA A 51 6.18 -14.05 -0.73
C ALA A 51 6.53 -13.38 0.62
N ASN A 52 6.18 -12.11 0.80
CA ASN A 52 6.52 -11.32 1.99
C ASN A 52 5.41 -11.35 3.06
N VAL A 53 4.16 -11.59 2.68
CA VAL A 53 2.99 -11.60 3.58
C VAL A 53 2.81 -12.95 4.30
N PHE A 54 3.88 -13.69 4.62
CA PHE A 54 3.74 -14.95 5.38
C PHE A 54 3.36 -14.78 6.88
N PHE A 55 3.08 -13.57 7.37
CA PHE A 55 2.73 -13.22 8.77
C PHE A 55 1.44 -12.41 8.82
N LYS A 56 0.72 -12.12 9.98
CA LYS A 56 -0.76 -12.21 10.39
C LYS A 56 -1.93 -11.06 10.39
N ASN A 57 -2.97 -10.97 9.52
CA ASN A 57 -4.38 -10.39 9.49
C ASN A 57 -4.83 -9.20 8.55
N TYR A 58 -5.89 -9.42 7.73
CA TYR A 58 -6.98 -8.54 7.20
C TYR A 58 -8.19 -9.34 6.60
N GLU A 59 -9.46 -9.19 7.05
CA GLU A 59 -10.67 -9.90 6.53
C GLU A 59 -11.38 -9.29 5.30
N ILE A 60 -11.31 -9.95 4.13
CA ILE A 60 -12.07 -9.56 2.92
C ILE A 60 -13.51 -10.08 3.04
N LYS A 61 -14.47 -9.17 3.20
CA LYS A 61 -15.92 -9.46 3.29
C LYS A 61 -16.72 -9.08 2.03
N CYS A 62 -16.05 -8.65 0.96
CA CYS A 62 -16.70 -8.16 -0.25
C CYS A 62 -17.23 -9.32 -1.12
N ASN A 63 -18.44 -9.18 -1.67
CA ASN A 63 -19.09 -10.22 -2.48
C ASN A 63 -18.97 -10.01 -4.00
N SER A 64 -18.44 -8.86 -4.44
CA SER A 64 -18.24 -8.51 -5.87
C SER A 64 -17.06 -7.56 -6.04
N LYS A 65 -16.48 -7.52 -7.25
CA LYS A 65 -15.38 -6.59 -7.57
C LYS A 65 -15.80 -5.14 -7.39
N GLY A 66 -16.98 -4.76 -7.87
CA GLY A 66 -17.49 -3.39 -7.76
C GLY A 66 -17.73 -2.95 -6.31
N GLN A 67 -18.09 -3.87 -5.40
CA GLN A 67 -18.15 -3.57 -3.98
C GLN A 67 -16.73 -3.42 -3.40
N GLY A 68 -15.81 -4.31 -3.76
CA GLY A 68 -14.41 -4.25 -3.36
C GLY A 68 -13.76 -2.92 -3.76
N GLU A 69 -13.96 -2.45 -4.99
CA GLU A 69 -13.42 -1.18 -5.47
C GLU A 69 -13.92 0.02 -4.64
N LYS A 70 -15.21 0.04 -4.28
CA LYS A 70 -15.78 1.09 -3.42
C LYS A 70 -15.18 1.07 -2.02
N GLU A 71 -15.09 -0.11 -1.41
CA GLU A 71 -14.51 -0.27 -0.07
C GLU A 71 -13.03 0.07 -0.06
N MET A 72 -12.26 -0.34 -1.08
CA MET A 72 -10.85 0.00 -1.21
C MET A 72 -10.64 1.49 -1.47
N TYR A 73 -11.52 2.16 -2.21
CA TYR A 73 -11.48 3.61 -2.35
C TYR A 73 -11.71 4.32 -1.01
N THR A 74 -12.75 3.90 -0.25
CA THR A 74 -13.02 4.42 1.10
C THR A 74 -11.85 4.17 2.05
N LEU A 75 -11.23 2.99 1.99
CA LEU A 75 -10.05 2.67 2.77
C LEU A 75 -8.86 3.56 2.36
N GLY A 76 -8.68 3.80 1.06
CA GLY A 76 -7.60 4.64 0.54
C GLY A 76 -7.63 6.07 1.06
N ILE A 77 -8.82 6.67 1.17
CA ILE A 77 -9.02 8.04 1.68
C ILE A 77 -9.06 8.14 3.20
N THR A 78 -9.21 7.01 3.91
CA THR A 78 -9.23 7.01 5.38
C THR A 78 -7.92 7.58 5.93
N ASN A 79 -8.01 8.30 7.04
CA ASN A 79 -6.84 8.88 7.68
C ASN A 79 -6.06 7.80 8.43
N PHE A 80 -4.85 7.50 7.96
CA PHE A 80 -3.93 6.57 8.61
C PHE A 80 -2.83 7.33 9.33
N PRO A 81 -2.32 6.79 10.46
CA PRO A 81 -1.20 7.40 11.15
C PRO A 81 0.05 7.38 10.25
N ILE A 82 0.83 8.46 10.30
CA ILE A 82 2.12 8.58 9.60
C ILE A 82 3.29 8.50 10.59
N PRO A 83 4.55 8.33 10.12
CA PRO A 83 5.72 8.38 10.98
C PRO A 83 5.73 9.59 11.93
N GLY A 84 5.90 9.33 13.22
CA GLY A 84 5.83 10.30 14.31
C GLY A 84 4.51 10.30 15.08
N GLU A 85 3.42 9.77 14.50
CA GLU A 85 2.12 9.75 15.17
C GLU A 85 1.93 8.53 16.07
N PRO A 86 1.16 8.66 17.17
CA PRO A 86 0.66 7.53 17.92
C PRO A 86 -0.14 6.59 17.00
N GLY A 87 0.14 5.28 17.10
CA GLY A 87 -0.51 4.27 16.26
C GLY A 87 0.26 3.89 14.99
N PHE A 88 1.29 4.64 14.58
CA PHE A 88 2.19 4.19 13.52
C PHE A 88 3.16 3.10 14.04
N PRO A 89 3.10 1.86 13.54
CA PRO A 89 3.77 0.71 14.15
C PRO A 89 5.30 0.70 14.00
N LEU A 90 5.86 1.53 13.12
CA LEU A 90 7.26 1.51 12.66
C LEU A 90 7.99 2.85 12.92
N ASN A 91 7.60 3.59 13.96
CA ASN A 91 8.22 4.88 14.33
C ASN A 91 9.73 4.79 14.61
N ALA A 92 10.26 3.61 14.95
CA ALA A 92 11.69 3.41 15.17
C ALA A 92 12.51 3.31 13.86
N ILE A 93 11.85 3.09 12.72
CA ILE A 93 12.49 2.87 11.41
C ILE A 93 12.24 4.05 10.47
N TYR A 94 11.06 4.66 10.55
CA TYR A 94 10.69 5.77 9.68
C TYR A 94 10.92 7.12 10.35
N ALA A 95 11.47 8.05 9.59
CA ALA A 95 11.65 9.42 10.02
C ALA A 95 10.31 10.16 9.99
N LYS A 96 9.98 10.84 11.10
CA LYS A 96 8.85 11.77 11.14
C LYS A 96 9.09 12.95 10.19
N PRO A 97 8.04 13.54 9.60
CA PRO A 97 8.16 14.81 8.87
C PRO A 97 8.82 15.89 9.73
N THR A 98 9.70 16.69 9.12
CA THR A 98 10.45 17.76 9.79
C THR A 98 9.69 19.09 9.82
N ASN A 99 8.75 19.27 8.91
CA ASN A 99 7.96 20.48 8.77
C ASN A 99 6.56 20.17 8.19
N LYS A 100 5.65 21.15 8.26
CA LYS A 100 4.25 21.01 7.82
C LYS A 100 4.11 20.68 6.33
N GLN A 101 4.97 21.25 5.48
CA GLN A 101 4.95 20.98 4.05
C GLN A 101 5.32 19.52 3.75
N GLU A 102 6.37 19.01 4.39
CA GLU A 102 6.77 17.60 4.27
C GLU A 102 5.68 16.66 4.81
N GLU A 103 5.00 17.04 5.89
CA GLU A 103 3.87 16.29 6.44
C GLU A 103 2.73 16.17 5.42
N GLU A 104 2.32 17.29 4.82
CA GLU A 104 1.26 17.33 3.80
C GLU A 104 1.63 16.49 2.57
N VAL A 105 2.88 16.59 2.10
CA VAL A 105 3.40 15.76 1.00
C VAL A 105 3.40 14.28 1.37
N MET A 106 3.86 13.91 2.57
CA MET A 106 3.89 12.52 3.03
C MET A 106 2.49 11.92 3.10
N ARG A 107 1.52 12.65 3.67
CA ARG A 107 0.12 12.18 3.74
C ARG A 107 -0.47 12.01 2.35
N ALA A 108 -0.27 12.98 1.46
CA ALA A 108 -0.77 12.92 0.10
C ALA A 108 -0.12 11.77 -0.69
N TYR A 109 1.17 11.52 -0.51
CA TYR A 109 1.88 10.41 -1.15
C TYR A 109 1.34 9.05 -0.67
N LEU A 110 1.24 8.86 0.65
CA LEU A 110 0.71 7.63 1.23
C LEU A 110 -0.76 7.40 0.84
N GLN A 111 -1.57 8.46 0.74
CA GLN A 111 -2.95 8.37 0.24
C GLN A 111 -2.98 7.90 -1.22
N GLN A 112 -2.16 8.51 -2.08
CA GLN A 112 -2.06 8.15 -3.50
C GLN A 112 -1.65 6.69 -3.67
N LEU A 113 -0.64 6.24 -2.90
CA LEU A 113 -0.22 4.84 -2.87
C LEU A 113 -1.35 3.90 -2.44
N ARG A 114 -2.12 4.24 -1.39
CA ARG A 114 -3.24 3.40 -0.94
C ARG A 114 -4.34 3.29 -1.99
N GLN A 115 -4.71 4.39 -2.64
CA GLN A 115 -5.76 4.39 -3.67
C GLN A 115 -5.37 3.53 -4.87
N GLU A 116 -4.16 3.74 -5.40
CA GLU A 116 -3.67 3.00 -6.56
C GLU A 116 -3.44 1.51 -6.24
N THR A 117 -2.86 1.21 -5.07
CA THR A 117 -2.70 -0.18 -4.60
C THR A 117 -4.06 -0.87 -4.46
N GLY A 118 -5.05 -0.18 -3.89
CA GLY A 118 -6.38 -0.75 -3.69
C GLY A 118 -7.08 -1.11 -4.99
N LEU A 119 -7.02 -0.21 -5.98
CA LEU A 119 -7.57 -0.42 -7.32
C LEU A 119 -6.92 -1.64 -7.99
N ARG A 120 -5.59 -1.69 -8.07
CA ARG A 120 -4.86 -2.79 -8.71
C ARG A 120 -5.02 -4.11 -7.97
N LEU A 121 -5.15 -4.07 -6.65
CA LEU A 121 -5.38 -5.27 -5.85
C LEU A 121 -6.74 -5.90 -6.18
N CYS A 122 -7.80 -5.09 -6.35
CA CYS A 122 -9.11 -5.60 -6.79
C CYS A 122 -9.02 -6.36 -8.12
N GLU A 123 -8.21 -5.89 -9.08
CA GLU A 123 -8.01 -6.61 -10.35
C GLU A 123 -7.32 -7.97 -10.19
N LYS A 124 -6.50 -8.15 -9.15
CA LYS A 124 -5.81 -9.41 -8.86
C LYS A 124 -6.62 -10.36 -7.99
N VAL A 125 -7.42 -9.81 -7.08
CA VAL A 125 -8.17 -10.58 -6.08
C VAL A 125 -9.44 -11.16 -6.68
N PHE A 126 -10.17 -10.41 -7.50
CA PHE A 126 -11.44 -10.88 -8.05
C PHE A 126 -11.25 -11.65 -9.35
N ASP A 127 -11.91 -12.79 -9.45
CA ASP A 127 -11.90 -13.61 -10.65
C ASP A 127 -12.77 -12.96 -11.74
N PRO A 128 -12.25 -12.74 -12.97
CA PRO A 128 -12.98 -12.04 -14.03
C PRO A 128 -14.27 -12.74 -14.51
N GLN A 129 -14.39 -14.05 -14.30
CA GLN A 129 -15.55 -14.83 -14.77
C GLN A 129 -16.63 -14.92 -13.70
N SER A 130 -16.24 -15.12 -12.45
CA SER A 130 -17.17 -15.37 -11.34
C SER A 130 -17.45 -14.15 -10.47
N ASP A 131 -16.68 -13.07 -10.62
CA ASP A 131 -16.74 -11.84 -9.80
C ASP A 131 -16.56 -12.09 -8.29
N LYS A 132 -16.04 -13.28 -7.94
CA LYS A 132 -15.81 -13.70 -6.55
C LYS A 132 -14.35 -13.47 -6.18
N PRO A 133 -14.08 -13.17 -4.90
CA PRO A 133 -12.71 -13.03 -4.43
C PRO A 133 -12.01 -14.40 -4.45
N SER A 134 -10.78 -14.42 -4.95
CA SER A 134 -9.98 -15.63 -5.11
C SER A 134 -9.48 -16.13 -3.76
N LYS A 135 -9.72 -17.41 -3.47
CA LYS A 135 -9.20 -18.08 -2.26
C LYS A 135 -7.68 -18.04 -2.15
N TRP A 136 -6.97 -17.88 -3.28
CA TRP A 136 -5.50 -17.77 -3.35
C TRP A 136 -4.96 -16.39 -2.97
N TRP A 137 -5.86 -15.44 -2.71
CA TRP A 137 -5.57 -14.13 -2.13
C TRP A 137 -6.18 -14.04 -0.73
N ILE A 138 -7.41 -14.50 -0.54
CA ILE A 138 -8.07 -14.54 0.79
C ILE A 138 -7.33 -15.48 1.75
N CYS A 139 -6.53 -16.45 1.33
CA CYS A 139 -5.75 -17.24 2.31
C CYS A 139 -4.73 -16.38 3.12
N PHE A 140 -4.38 -15.19 2.63
CA PHE A 140 -3.52 -14.21 3.31
C PHE A 140 -4.31 -13.23 4.19
N VAL A 141 -5.63 -13.42 4.29
CA VAL A 141 -6.55 -12.65 5.12
C VAL A 141 -6.25 -12.72 6.62
N LYS A 142 -5.53 -13.75 7.05
CA LYS A 142 -5.03 -13.85 8.41
C LYS A 142 -3.53 -13.61 8.44
N ARG A 143 -3.00 -12.82 7.47
CA ARG A 143 -1.59 -12.40 7.28
C ARG A 143 -1.24 -10.82 7.20
N GLN A 144 -0.53 -10.25 8.21
CA GLN A 144 0.24 -9.00 8.49
C GLN A 144 1.77 -9.16 8.32
N PHE A 145 2.36 -8.32 7.48
CA PHE A 145 3.80 -8.16 7.39
C PHE A 145 4.45 -7.69 8.72
N MET A 146 5.58 -8.30 9.11
CA MET A 146 6.37 -7.97 10.33
C MET A 146 5.61 -8.00 11.67
N ASN A 147 4.47 -8.70 11.77
CA ASN A 147 3.56 -8.65 12.93
C ASN A 147 3.13 -7.22 13.29
N LYS A 148 3.04 -6.34 12.28
CA LYS A 148 2.59 -4.96 12.42
C LYS A 148 1.30 -4.79 11.63
N SER A 149 0.41 -3.95 12.15
CA SER A 149 -0.79 -3.51 11.46
C SER A 149 -0.84 -2.00 11.40
N LEU A 150 -1.33 -1.50 10.26
CA LEU A 150 -1.73 -0.10 10.13
C LEU A 150 -3.13 0.14 10.72
N SER A 151 -3.94 -0.92 10.86
CA SER A 151 -5.14 -0.89 11.70
C SER A 151 -4.74 -1.09 13.17
N GLY A 152 -5.42 -0.40 14.09
CA GLY A 152 -5.20 -0.63 15.51
C GLY A 152 -5.50 -2.09 15.92
N PRO A 153 -5.02 -2.56 17.09
CA PRO A 153 -5.37 -3.88 17.59
C PRO A 153 -6.90 -4.06 17.64
N GLY A 154 -7.43 -5.07 16.93
CA GLY A 154 -8.86 -5.42 16.98
C GLY A 154 -9.75 -4.82 15.88
N GLN A 155 -9.17 -4.16 14.87
CA GLN A 155 -9.86 -3.78 13.62
C GLN A 155 -9.47 -4.67 12.44
#